data_AF-A0A934XJU5-F1
#
_entry.id   AF-A0A934XJU5-F1
#
_cell.length_a   1.000
_cell.length_b   1.000
_cell.length_c   1.000
_cell.angle_alpha   90.00
_cell.angle_beta   90.00
_cell.angle_gamma   90.00
#
_symmetry.space_group_name_H-M   'P 1'
#
loop_
_entity.id
_entity.type
_entity.pdbx_description
1 polymer ?
#
loop_
_entity_poly.entity_id
_entity_poly.type
_entity_poly.pdbx_seq_one_letter_code
_entity_poly.pdbx_strand_id
1 'polypeptide(L)'
;MNDKKRLSIFLSAYLVLLVLLATAVGNVAAQGPGEKGPAAGMPSQIVGPLVGPTVNGTLDGSDPTFTRPDLSAAVTVNCASTWTPNPFGGGFYYEAHAFHVTNNSPIQIEVNAAGTTIGDTFLSVSCQPFNAAAPTVNGVITDDDDGAGYLSAITLADNVTLTPGKTYWAVITTYGVGDTGAYQLDFSDNVVLGVPPKKWAWSTNAGWINFAPTAPNGAFTDGVAVYPDHLEGYAWAENAGWIRLGTHTSGGAWTYANSSAADYGVNRNPTGGALSGYAWSSTSGWIKFDPTWLTLGIANTEGASVARANNAEATAQVTGSPTRLGPPSPVQRSAQELRALREAPSGNVVRDGSFELGTPNPFWTEASTNFGTPLCGPGCSSNSHTGLWFVWFGGAGPYEAGSVSQSVIIPYGQPATLSFWVSNVYCSGYDYDYLKVNLDGAPLWVTTAADPSCGAGYRQVTVDVSAYADDAAHLLEFKSEVFGGITIFFLDDVALDANYGVTVDGAGNFRGHAWSENLGWIKFSGTAGDNTPYQVQVRCVIDVNASGGVDIIDVQLVTSAFGLNVPAYDFNKDGAVNVSDIQFVANRWLVGC
;
A
#
# COMPACT_ATOMS: atom_id res chain seq x y z
N MET A 1 -2.61 75.91 -30.54
CA MET A 1 -1.90 75.84 -31.83
C MET A 1 -0.79 74.81 -31.69
N ASN A 2 -0.75 73.86 -32.63
CA ASN A 2 0.37 73.00 -33.05
C ASN A 2 1.30 72.41 -31.98
N ASP A 3 1.10 71.12 -31.67
CA ASP A 3 2.15 70.10 -31.84
C ASP A 3 1.59 68.67 -31.69
N LYS A 4 0.79 68.24 -32.68
CA LYS A 4 0.33 66.85 -32.84
C LYS A 4 0.48 66.32 -34.27
N LYS A 5 1.50 66.80 -35.01
CA LYS A 5 1.79 66.29 -36.36
C LYS A 5 3.29 66.31 -36.63
N ARG A 6 4.00 65.31 -36.09
CA ARG A 6 5.26 64.74 -36.63
C ARG A 6 5.80 63.63 -35.70
N LEU A 7 4.99 62.57 -35.54
CA LEU A 7 5.48 61.24 -35.16
C LEU A 7 4.49 60.18 -35.65
N SER A 8 4.21 60.17 -36.96
CA SER A 8 3.32 59.20 -37.61
C SER A 8 3.95 58.55 -38.84
N ILE A 9 5.29 58.40 -38.87
CA ILE A 9 6.02 57.82 -40.02
C ILE A 9 7.00 56.69 -39.61
N PHE A 10 6.93 56.17 -38.38
CA PHE A 10 7.74 55.00 -37.98
C PHE A 10 6.95 53.85 -37.34
N LEU A 11 5.65 53.71 -37.66
CA LEU A 11 4.85 52.56 -37.20
C LEU A 11 3.95 51.94 -38.30
N SER A 12 4.32 52.10 -39.57
CA SER A 12 3.53 51.60 -40.72
C SER A 12 4.34 50.81 -41.76
N ALA A 13 5.52 50.29 -41.38
CA ALA A 13 6.33 49.41 -42.23
C ALA A 13 6.52 47.99 -41.67
N TYR A 14 6.03 47.69 -40.46
CA TYR A 14 6.05 46.33 -39.89
C TYR A 14 4.72 45.58 -40.00
N LEU A 15 3.65 46.23 -40.48
CA LEU A 15 2.31 45.65 -40.61
C LEU A 15 1.99 45.13 -42.03
N VAL A 16 2.94 45.21 -42.98
CA VAL A 16 2.70 44.83 -44.39
C VAL A 16 3.54 43.63 -44.85
N LEU A 17 4.41 43.07 -43.99
CA LEU A 17 5.13 41.82 -44.28
C LEU A 17 4.50 40.57 -43.62
N LEU A 18 3.34 40.70 -42.98
CA LEU A 18 2.66 39.60 -42.28
C LEU A 18 1.29 39.21 -42.88
N VAL A 19 0.94 39.74 -44.07
CA VAL A 19 -0.39 39.52 -44.71
C VAL A 19 -0.31 38.80 -46.07
N LEU A 20 0.83 38.21 -46.45
CA LEU A 20 0.98 37.55 -47.78
C LEU A 20 1.56 36.12 -47.78
N LEU A 21 1.31 35.34 -46.72
CA LEU A 21 1.57 33.89 -46.72
C LEU A 21 0.50 33.10 -45.94
N ALA A 22 -0.77 33.33 -46.24
CA ALA A 22 -1.88 32.54 -45.70
C ALA A 22 -2.94 32.25 -46.79
N THR A 23 -2.53 31.54 -47.84
CA THR A 23 -3.43 30.77 -48.70
C THR A 23 -2.72 29.49 -49.11
N ALA A 24 -3.36 28.34 -48.84
CA ALA A 24 -2.94 26.96 -49.07
C ALA A 24 -2.16 26.27 -47.93
N VAL A 25 -2.83 26.10 -46.78
CA VAL A 25 -2.79 24.81 -46.06
C VAL A 25 -4.25 24.51 -45.70
N GLY A 26 -4.77 23.38 -46.14
CA GLY A 26 -6.14 22.97 -45.85
C GLY A 26 -6.40 22.92 -44.34
N ASN A 27 -7.63 23.23 -43.95
CA ASN A 27 -8.13 23.05 -42.59
C ASN A 27 -7.85 21.63 -42.10
N VAL A 28 -6.79 21.44 -41.32
CA VAL A 28 -6.72 20.37 -40.34
C VAL A 28 -7.10 21.04 -39.03
N ALA A 29 -8.32 20.80 -38.58
CA ALA A 29 -8.69 21.09 -37.20
C ALA A 29 -7.70 20.33 -36.32
N ALA A 30 -6.97 21.05 -35.46
CA ALA A 30 -6.23 20.41 -34.38
C ALA A 30 -7.28 19.77 -33.45
N GLN A 31 -7.40 18.44 -33.48
CA GLN A 31 -8.12 17.70 -32.45
C GLN A 31 -7.41 17.96 -31.12
N GLY A 32 -8.15 18.43 -30.11
CA GLY A 32 -7.71 18.28 -28.71
C GLY A 32 -7.62 16.80 -28.33
N PRO A 33 -7.42 16.43 -27.05
CA PRO A 33 -7.55 15.03 -26.62
C PRO A 33 -8.98 14.46 -26.75
N GLY A 34 -9.85 15.12 -27.53
CA GLY A 34 -11.26 14.82 -27.67
C GLY A 34 -11.49 13.63 -28.59
N GLU A 35 -12.37 12.75 -28.12
CA GLU A 35 -13.02 11.64 -28.82
C GLU A 35 -12.06 10.81 -29.68
N LYS A 36 -11.74 9.59 -29.22
CA LYS A 36 -11.36 8.55 -30.17
C LYS A 36 -12.53 8.44 -31.15
N GLY A 37 -12.35 8.98 -32.35
CA GLY A 37 -13.41 9.05 -33.34
C GLY A 37 -14.01 7.65 -33.59
N PRO A 38 -15.32 7.57 -33.82
CA PRO A 38 -16.04 6.31 -33.85
C PRO A 38 -15.52 5.45 -34.98
N ALA A 39 -15.14 4.22 -34.64
CA ALA A 39 -15.08 3.16 -35.63
C ALA A 39 -16.14 2.13 -35.23
N ALA A 40 -17.38 2.40 -35.62
CA ALA A 40 -18.46 1.42 -35.60
C ALA A 40 -17.96 0.11 -36.23
N GLY A 41 -17.81 -0.93 -35.40
CA GLY A 41 -17.28 -2.24 -35.80
C GLY A 41 -15.82 -2.52 -35.41
N MET A 42 -15.17 -1.70 -34.59
CA MET A 42 -13.92 -2.12 -33.93
C MET A 42 -14.21 -3.25 -32.94
N PRO A 43 -13.43 -4.34 -32.97
CA PRO A 43 -13.46 -5.32 -31.89
C PRO A 43 -12.95 -4.66 -30.61
N SER A 44 -13.52 -5.07 -29.47
CA SER A 44 -13.02 -4.73 -28.14
C SER A 44 -11.49 -4.85 -28.10
N GLN A 45 -10.80 -3.84 -27.57
CA GLN A 45 -9.34 -3.89 -27.40
C GLN A 45 -8.92 -4.75 -26.20
N ILE A 46 -9.88 -5.37 -25.52
CA ILE A 46 -9.64 -6.36 -24.48
C ILE A 46 -9.05 -7.63 -25.11
N VAL A 47 -7.92 -8.08 -24.57
CA VAL A 47 -7.25 -9.31 -24.98
C VAL A 47 -7.97 -10.54 -24.38
N GLY A 48 -9.02 -11.02 -25.04
CA GLY A 48 -9.80 -12.20 -24.62
C GLY A 48 -10.90 -11.89 -23.60
N PRO A 49 -11.78 -12.85 -23.24
CA PRO A 49 -12.81 -12.60 -22.24
C PRO A 49 -12.17 -12.32 -20.89
N LEU A 50 -12.63 -11.27 -20.22
CA LEU A 50 -12.25 -10.99 -18.85
C LEU A 50 -12.73 -12.13 -17.95
N VAL A 51 -11.82 -12.68 -17.14
CA VAL A 51 -12.05 -13.84 -16.27
C VAL A 51 -12.17 -13.45 -14.79
N GLY A 52 -12.17 -12.16 -14.49
CA GLY A 52 -12.39 -11.64 -13.14
C GLY A 52 -13.87 -11.54 -12.77
N PRO A 53 -14.22 -10.74 -11.75
CA PRO A 53 -15.58 -10.62 -11.29
C PRO A 53 -16.46 -9.80 -12.25
N THR A 54 -17.77 -9.97 -12.14
CA THR A 54 -18.79 -9.28 -12.94
C THR A 54 -19.77 -8.54 -12.04
N VAL A 55 -20.21 -7.35 -12.45
CA VAL A 55 -21.31 -6.59 -11.86
C VAL A 55 -22.44 -6.42 -12.88
N ASN A 56 -23.69 -6.53 -12.45
CA ASN A 56 -24.87 -6.21 -13.27
C ASN A 56 -25.71 -5.16 -12.54
N GLY A 57 -26.30 -4.22 -13.29
CA GLY A 57 -27.22 -3.22 -12.74
C GLY A 57 -28.12 -2.60 -13.80
N THR A 58 -28.90 -1.60 -13.41
CA THR A 58 -29.82 -0.88 -14.31
C THR A 58 -29.77 0.60 -13.96
N LEU A 59 -29.41 1.45 -14.93
CA LEU A 59 -29.55 2.89 -14.78
C LEU A 59 -30.98 3.30 -15.16
N ASP A 60 -31.72 3.90 -14.24
CA ASP A 60 -33.07 4.41 -14.45
C ASP A 60 -33.37 5.71 -13.67
N GLY A 61 -34.62 6.19 -13.77
CA GLY A 61 -35.05 7.44 -13.14
C GLY A 61 -35.03 7.47 -11.61
N SER A 62 -34.75 6.35 -10.94
CA SER A 62 -34.57 6.27 -9.50
C SER A 62 -33.12 6.50 -9.05
N ASP A 63 -32.17 6.43 -9.98
CA ASP A 63 -30.75 6.61 -9.68
C ASP A 63 -30.38 8.07 -9.41
N PRO A 64 -29.38 8.30 -8.55
CA PRO A 64 -28.83 9.63 -8.37
C PRO A 64 -28.20 10.13 -9.67
N THR A 65 -28.19 11.45 -9.83
CA THR A 65 -27.58 12.10 -11.00
C THR A 65 -26.34 12.90 -10.62
N PHE A 66 -25.44 13.07 -11.58
CA PHE A 66 -24.26 13.91 -11.41
C PHE A 66 -23.90 14.68 -12.69
N THR A 67 -22.89 15.55 -12.57
CA THR A 67 -22.25 16.20 -13.71
C THR A 67 -20.98 15.41 -14.02
N ARG A 68 -20.95 14.69 -15.14
CA ARG A 68 -19.77 13.88 -15.50
C ARG A 68 -18.50 14.75 -15.67
N PRO A 69 -17.31 14.21 -15.41
CA PRO A 69 -16.06 14.88 -15.81
C PRO A 69 -15.94 14.95 -17.34
N ASP A 70 -15.10 15.86 -17.82
CA ASP A 70 -14.66 15.88 -19.22
C ASP A 70 -13.73 14.69 -19.52
N LEU A 71 -13.66 14.29 -20.79
CA LEU A 71 -12.83 13.16 -21.22
C LEU A 71 -11.34 13.45 -20.93
N SER A 72 -10.69 12.49 -20.26
CA SER A 72 -9.27 12.55 -19.95
C SER A 72 -8.62 11.18 -20.10
N ALA A 73 -7.79 11.04 -21.12
CA ALA A 73 -6.91 9.88 -21.29
C ALA A 73 -5.72 9.85 -20.31
N ALA A 74 -5.53 10.90 -19.49
CA ALA A 74 -4.45 10.95 -18.51
C ALA A 74 -4.78 10.09 -17.28
N VAL A 75 -3.98 9.05 -17.05
CA VAL A 75 -4.07 8.21 -15.85
C VAL A 75 -3.46 8.92 -14.64
N THR A 76 -4.26 9.08 -13.58
CA THR A 76 -3.89 9.84 -12.37
C THR A 76 -4.02 8.99 -11.10
N VAL A 77 -3.21 7.93 -11.02
CA VAL A 77 -3.24 6.90 -9.94
C VAL A 77 -3.10 7.45 -8.50
N ASN A 78 -2.54 8.65 -8.34
CA ASN A 78 -2.30 9.31 -7.05
C ASN A 78 -3.45 10.23 -6.59
N CYS A 79 -4.66 10.09 -7.14
CA CYS A 79 -5.81 10.94 -6.77
C CYS A 79 -5.64 12.42 -7.08
N ALA A 80 -4.71 12.78 -7.95
CA ALA A 80 -4.38 14.15 -8.30
C ALA A 80 -5.00 14.57 -9.65
N SER A 81 -6.22 14.14 -9.93
CA SER A 81 -6.92 14.49 -11.17
C SER A 81 -7.13 16.00 -11.26
N THR A 82 -6.86 16.56 -12.44
CA THR A 82 -7.15 17.97 -12.77
C THR A 82 -8.35 18.06 -13.72
N TRP A 83 -9.30 17.12 -13.60
CA TRP A 83 -10.44 17.04 -14.50
C TRP A 83 -11.31 18.29 -14.38
N THR A 84 -11.90 18.69 -15.50
CA THR A 84 -12.90 19.76 -15.55
C THR A 84 -14.29 19.16 -15.69
N PRO A 85 -15.34 19.81 -15.16
CA PRO A 85 -16.71 19.34 -15.38
C PRO A 85 -17.07 19.36 -16.87
N ASN A 86 -17.89 18.42 -17.31
CA ASN A 86 -18.34 18.38 -18.70
C ASN A 86 -19.14 19.64 -19.08
N PRO A 87 -18.85 20.28 -20.22
CA PRO A 87 -19.49 21.53 -20.63
C PRO A 87 -20.96 21.40 -21.02
N PHE A 88 -21.46 20.19 -21.28
CA PHE A 88 -22.84 19.94 -21.72
C PHE A 88 -23.87 19.83 -20.58
N GLY A 89 -23.44 20.00 -19.32
CA GLY A 89 -24.32 20.03 -18.14
C GLY A 89 -24.28 18.73 -17.33
N GLY A 90 -25.21 18.59 -16.38
CA GLY A 90 -25.35 17.40 -15.51
C GLY A 90 -26.70 16.72 -15.69
N GLY A 91 -27.00 15.75 -14.81
CA GLY A 91 -28.25 14.97 -14.87
C GLY A 91 -28.09 13.55 -15.40
N PHE A 92 -26.86 13.04 -15.45
CA PHE A 92 -26.59 11.65 -15.86
C PHE A 92 -26.82 10.71 -14.69
N TYR A 93 -27.64 9.67 -14.87
CA TYR A 93 -27.83 8.62 -13.88
C TYR A 93 -26.54 7.83 -13.70
N TYR A 94 -26.18 7.47 -12.48
CA TYR A 94 -24.95 6.72 -12.24
C TYR A 94 -25.12 5.67 -11.16
N GLU A 95 -24.30 4.63 -11.28
CA GLU A 95 -24.00 3.69 -10.20
C GLU A 95 -22.48 3.64 -9.99
N ALA A 96 -22.05 3.44 -8.74
CA ALA A 96 -20.64 3.38 -8.36
C ALA A 96 -20.32 2.09 -7.62
N HIS A 97 -19.40 1.31 -8.18
CA HIS A 97 -19.01 -0.01 -7.68
C HIS A 97 -17.62 0.03 -7.08
N ALA A 98 -17.54 -0.25 -5.79
CA ALA A 98 -16.26 -0.39 -5.11
C ALA A 98 -15.52 -1.64 -5.61
N PHE A 99 -14.21 -1.51 -5.79
CA PHE A 99 -13.32 -2.63 -6.09
C PHE A 99 -11.93 -2.36 -5.54
N HIS A 100 -11.07 -3.36 -5.57
CA HIS A 100 -9.64 -3.21 -5.29
C HIS A 100 -8.84 -4.21 -6.13
N VAL A 101 -7.53 -4.01 -6.21
CA VAL A 101 -6.64 -4.88 -6.98
C VAL A 101 -5.82 -5.79 -6.07
N THR A 102 -5.49 -6.97 -6.57
CA THR A 102 -4.70 -7.99 -5.85
C THR A 102 -3.20 -7.89 -6.13
N ASN A 103 -2.80 -7.17 -7.18
CA ASN A 103 -1.42 -6.97 -7.60
C ASN A 103 -1.26 -5.67 -8.43
N ASN A 104 -0.03 -5.35 -8.82
CA ASN A 104 0.31 -4.15 -9.60
C ASN A 104 0.18 -4.34 -11.13
N SER A 105 -0.41 -5.44 -11.60
CA SER A 105 -0.68 -5.60 -13.04
C SER A 105 -1.72 -4.56 -13.49
N PRO A 106 -1.65 -4.05 -14.74
CA PRO A 106 -2.68 -3.16 -15.26
C PRO A 106 -4.07 -3.80 -15.17
N ILE A 107 -5.07 -3.02 -14.76
CA ILE A 107 -6.46 -3.49 -14.72
C ILE A 107 -7.10 -3.41 -16.11
N GLN A 108 -8.17 -4.19 -16.29
CA GLN A 108 -9.14 -4.00 -17.36
C GLN A 108 -10.54 -3.97 -16.78
N ILE A 109 -11.40 -3.12 -17.35
CA ILE A 109 -12.83 -3.03 -17.03
C ILE A 109 -13.57 -2.88 -18.35
N GLU A 110 -14.55 -3.73 -18.65
CA GLU A 110 -15.32 -3.65 -19.88
C GLU A 110 -16.81 -3.54 -19.56
N VAL A 111 -17.51 -2.62 -20.24
CA VAL A 111 -18.96 -2.69 -20.33
C VAL A 111 -19.33 -3.78 -21.35
N ASN A 112 -19.79 -4.93 -20.87
CA ASN A 112 -20.06 -6.09 -21.72
C ASN A 112 -21.34 -5.88 -22.53
N ALA A 113 -21.19 -5.87 -23.87
CA ALA A 113 -22.29 -5.71 -24.81
C ALA A 113 -23.39 -6.79 -24.71
N ALA A 114 -23.06 -7.99 -24.24
CA ALA A 114 -24.04 -9.08 -24.09
C ALA A 114 -25.03 -8.84 -22.95
N GLY A 115 -24.59 -8.14 -21.88
CA GLY A 115 -25.40 -7.81 -20.71
C GLY A 115 -25.89 -6.36 -20.66
N THR A 116 -25.56 -5.54 -21.66
CA THR A 116 -25.83 -4.10 -21.67
C THR A 116 -26.88 -3.73 -22.71
N THR A 117 -27.91 -2.97 -22.31
CA THR A 117 -28.91 -2.39 -23.21
C THR A 117 -28.74 -0.89 -23.39
N ILE A 118 -27.83 -0.26 -22.65
CA ILE A 118 -27.44 1.14 -22.84
C ILE A 118 -26.71 1.25 -24.18
N GLY A 119 -27.10 2.22 -25.00
CA GLY A 119 -26.54 2.39 -26.34
C GLY A 119 -25.17 3.04 -26.37
N ASP A 120 -24.89 3.90 -25.40
CA ASP A 120 -23.69 4.73 -25.32
C ASP A 120 -23.35 4.99 -23.84
N THR A 121 -22.20 4.52 -23.37
CA THR A 121 -21.82 4.55 -21.95
C THR A 121 -20.65 5.48 -21.68
N PHE A 122 -20.48 5.82 -20.41
CA PHE A 122 -19.28 6.48 -19.92
C PHE A 122 -18.85 5.81 -18.62
N LEU A 123 -17.58 5.44 -18.54
CA LEU A 123 -16.96 4.81 -17.38
C LEU A 123 -15.91 5.76 -16.80
N SER A 124 -15.87 5.85 -15.46
CA SER A 124 -14.73 6.48 -14.78
C SER A 124 -14.29 5.67 -13.58
N VAL A 125 -13.00 5.76 -13.25
CA VAL A 125 -12.45 5.20 -12.03
C VAL A 125 -12.03 6.33 -11.11
N SER A 126 -12.39 6.22 -9.84
CA SER A 126 -12.00 7.14 -8.78
C SER A 126 -11.32 6.39 -7.63
N CYS A 127 -10.40 7.04 -6.94
CA CYS A 127 -9.54 6.42 -5.90
C CYS A 127 -9.99 6.71 -4.46
N GLN A 128 -11.13 7.40 -4.30
CA GLN A 128 -11.82 7.71 -3.05
C GLN A 128 -13.32 7.43 -3.26
N PRO A 129 -14.12 7.28 -2.18
CA PRO A 129 -15.56 7.09 -2.31
C PRO A 129 -16.15 8.13 -3.26
N PHE A 130 -16.86 7.65 -4.30
CA PHE A 130 -17.35 8.53 -5.34
C PHE A 130 -18.27 9.61 -4.77
N ASN A 131 -17.95 10.87 -5.05
CA ASN A 131 -18.71 12.02 -4.62
C ASN A 131 -19.33 12.72 -5.84
N ALA A 132 -20.63 12.50 -6.06
CA ALA A 132 -21.38 13.09 -7.16
C ALA A 132 -21.40 14.64 -7.14
N ALA A 133 -21.16 15.26 -5.98
CA ALA A 133 -21.06 16.73 -5.87
C ALA A 133 -19.67 17.28 -6.29
N ALA A 134 -18.65 16.42 -6.33
CA ALA A 134 -17.29 16.79 -6.75
C ALA A 134 -16.64 15.70 -7.64
N PRO A 135 -17.26 15.33 -8.77
CA PRO A 135 -16.90 14.15 -9.57
C PRO A 135 -15.60 14.31 -10.38
N THR A 136 -15.02 15.51 -10.38
CA THR A 136 -13.73 15.81 -11.01
C THR A 136 -12.54 15.63 -10.07
N VAL A 137 -12.80 15.38 -8.79
CA VAL A 137 -11.79 15.22 -7.75
C VAL A 137 -11.51 13.73 -7.55
N ASN A 138 -10.25 13.36 -7.34
CA ASN A 138 -9.83 11.98 -7.07
C ASN A 138 -10.09 10.99 -8.23
N GLY A 139 -10.23 11.51 -9.45
CA GLY A 139 -10.30 10.72 -10.66
C GLY A 139 -8.99 9.96 -10.91
N VAL A 140 -9.10 8.82 -11.59
CA VAL A 140 -7.97 8.03 -12.06
C VAL A 140 -7.95 8.03 -13.58
N ILE A 141 -9.05 7.59 -14.21
CA ILE A 141 -9.22 7.54 -15.66
C ILE A 141 -10.71 7.67 -15.99
N THR A 142 -11.02 8.19 -17.18
CA THR A 142 -12.35 8.17 -17.80
C THR A 142 -12.26 7.51 -19.16
N ASP A 143 -13.32 6.82 -19.58
CA ASP A 143 -13.47 6.28 -20.92
C ASP A 143 -14.94 6.36 -21.37
N ASP A 144 -15.18 6.56 -22.67
CA ASP A 144 -16.53 6.47 -23.26
C ASP A 144 -16.66 5.40 -24.35
N ASP A 145 -15.69 5.27 -25.25
CA ASP A 145 -15.85 4.50 -26.50
C ASP A 145 -14.75 3.43 -26.78
N ASP A 146 -13.97 2.99 -25.79
CA ASP A 146 -12.91 1.98 -26.02
C ASP A 146 -13.37 0.51 -26.02
N GLY A 147 -14.66 0.28 -25.73
CA GLY A 147 -15.31 -1.04 -25.73
C GLY A 147 -16.01 -1.39 -27.04
N ALA A 148 -16.95 -2.34 -26.98
CA ALA A 148 -17.68 -2.80 -28.15
C ALA A 148 -18.75 -1.79 -28.58
N GLY A 149 -18.59 -1.18 -29.76
CA GLY A 149 -19.56 -0.20 -30.27
C GLY A 149 -19.31 1.19 -29.72
N TYR A 150 -20.26 1.73 -28.95
CA TYR A 150 -20.14 2.98 -28.18
C TYR A 150 -20.11 2.69 -26.66
N LEU A 151 -19.58 1.52 -26.32
CA LEU A 151 -19.49 1.08 -24.93
C LEU A 151 -18.10 1.39 -24.42
N SER A 152 -18.00 1.64 -23.12
CA SER A 152 -16.75 2.05 -22.49
C SER A 152 -15.93 0.83 -22.06
N ALA A 153 -14.61 0.92 -22.17
CA ALA A 153 -13.69 -0.04 -21.63
C ALA A 153 -12.37 0.62 -21.18
N ILE A 154 -11.89 0.24 -20.00
CA ILE A 154 -10.50 0.46 -19.61
C ILE A 154 -9.72 -0.79 -20.04
N THR A 155 -8.72 -0.59 -20.88
CA THR A 155 -7.97 -1.64 -21.58
C THR A 155 -6.53 -1.72 -21.08
N LEU A 156 -5.80 -2.77 -21.49
CA LEU A 156 -4.36 -2.86 -21.20
C LEU A 156 -3.55 -1.72 -21.84
N ALA A 157 -4.04 -1.12 -22.93
CA ALA A 157 -3.37 -0.01 -23.59
C ALA A 157 -3.34 1.26 -22.74
N ASP A 158 -4.34 1.41 -21.84
CA ASP A 158 -4.42 2.53 -20.92
C ASP A 158 -3.42 2.42 -19.76
N ASN A 159 -2.86 1.21 -19.55
CA ASN A 159 -1.81 0.94 -18.57
C ASN A 159 -2.15 1.44 -17.14
N VAL A 160 -3.39 1.21 -16.71
CA VAL A 160 -3.89 1.64 -15.40
C VAL A 160 -3.41 0.66 -14.32
N THR A 161 -2.25 0.96 -13.71
CA THR A 161 -1.72 0.21 -12.57
C THR A 161 -2.17 0.85 -11.25
N LEU A 162 -2.90 0.10 -10.42
CA LEU A 162 -3.44 0.58 -9.15
C LEU A 162 -2.71 -0.02 -7.96
N THR A 163 -2.74 0.67 -6.81
CA THR A 163 -2.16 0.17 -5.55
C THR A 163 -3.01 -0.99 -4.96
N PRO A 164 -2.43 -2.18 -4.72
CA PRO A 164 -3.11 -3.30 -4.07
C PRO A 164 -3.64 -2.94 -2.69
N GLY A 165 -4.80 -3.51 -2.34
CA GLY A 165 -5.46 -3.26 -1.05
C GLY A 165 -6.06 -1.86 -0.87
N LYS A 166 -5.82 -0.90 -1.78
CA LYS A 166 -6.56 0.36 -1.83
C LYS A 166 -7.90 0.14 -2.55
N THR A 167 -8.96 0.71 -2.00
CA THR A 167 -10.29 0.69 -2.64
C THR A 167 -10.38 1.80 -3.69
N TYR A 168 -10.97 1.45 -4.83
CA TYR A 168 -11.31 2.32 -5.95
C TYR A 168 -12.79 2.14 -6.27
N TRP A 169 -13.34 3.05 -7.07
CA TRP A 169 -14.74 3.05 -7.48
C TRP A 169 -14.84 3.16 -8.99
N ALA A 170 -15.42 2.14 -9.62
CA ALA A 170 -15.83 2.16 -11.02
C ALA A 170 -17.23 2.78 -11.09
N VAL A 171 -17.33 3.92 -11.76
CA VAL A 171 -18.56 4.70 -11.87
C VAL A 171 -19.04 4.60 -13.30
N ILE A 172 -20.17 3.92 -13.47
CA ILE A 172 -20.82 3.72 -14.76
C ILE A 172 -21.96 4.72 -14.91
N THR A 173 -22.05 5.34 -16.08
CA THR A 173 -23.12 6.26 -16.45
C THR A 173 -23.39 6.18 -17.96
N THR A 174 -24.35 6.95 -18.44
CA THR A 174 -24.72 7.04 -19.85
C THR A 174 -24.04 8.24 -20.52
N TYR A 175 -23.86 8.17 -21.83
CA TYR A 175 -23.39 9.34 -22.57
C TYR A 175 -24.51 10.37 -22.83
N GLY A 176 -25.75 9.95 -23.04
CA GLY A 176 -26.88 10.87 -23.14
C GLY A 176 -27.50 11.19 -21.78
N VAL A 177 -27.88 12.45 -21.54
CA VAL A 177 -28.65 12.83 -20.35
C VAL A 177 -30.03 12.19 -20.42
N GLY A 178 -30.39 11.43 -19.39
CA GLY A 178 -31.70 10.78 -19.28
C GLY A 178 -31.80 9.41 -19.95
N ASP A 179 -30.73 8.92 -20.56
CA ASP A 179 -30.67 7.55 -21.06
C ASP A 179 -30.71 6.54 -19.91
N THR A 180 -31.32 5.38 -20.17
CA THR A 180 -31.56 4.33 -19.17
C THR A 180 -31.31 2.97 -19.78
N GLY A 181 -30.95 1.98 -18.98
CA GLY A 181 -30.81 0.60 -19.44
C GLY A 181 -30.05 -0.27 -18.47
N ALA A 182 -30.08 -1.58 -18.74
CA ALA A 182 -29.24 -2.54 -18.05
C ALA A 182 -27.78 -2.37 -18.50
N TYR A 183 -26.85 -2.62 -17.58
CA TYR A 183 -25.43 -2.72 -17.88
C TYR A 183 -24.81 -3.95 -17.20
N GLN A 184 -23.71 -4.42 -17.79
CA GLN A 184 -22.82 -5.41 -17.20
C GLN A 184 -21.39 -4.89 -17.26
N LEU A 185 -20.70 -4.87 -16.11
CA LEU A 185 -19.26 -4.59 -16.03
C LEU A 185 -18.51 -5.90 -15.77
N ASP A 186 -17.54 -6.22 -16.62
CA ASP A 186 -16.60 -7.32 -16.42
C ASP A 186 -15.21 -6.75 -16.09
N PHE A 187 -14.50 -7.40 -15.17
CA PHE A 187 -13.20 -6.93 -14.67
C PHE A 187 -12.10 -7.98 -14.93
N SER A 188 -10.84 -7.54 -15.02
CA SER A 188 -9.68 -8.45 -15.05
C SER A 188 -9.54 -9.30 -13.78
N ASP A 189 -8.81 -10.41 -13.88
CA ASP A 189 -8.60 -11.39 -12.78
C ASP A 189 -7.91 -10.82 -11.54
N ASN A 190 -7.16 -9.73 -11.70
CA ASN A 190 -6.52 -9.02 -10.61
C ASN A 190 -7.45 -8.04 -9.89
N VAL A 191 -8.75 -8.01 -10.20
CA VAL A 191 -9.75 -7.19 -9.50
C VAL A 191 -10.64 -8.04 -8.60
N VAL A 192 -10.97 -7.50 -7.43
CA VAL A 192 -11.99 -8.05 -6.53
C VAL A 192 -13.01 -6.96 -6.19
N LEU A 193 -14.30 -7.32 -6.25
CA LEU A 193 -15.40 -6.39 -5.98
C LEU A 193 -15.63 -6.16 -4.49
N GLY A 194 -16.18 -4.99 -4.20
CA GLY A 194 -16.58 -4.56 -2.88
C GLY A 194 -15.50 -3.77 -2.14
N VAL A 195 -15.93 -3.21 -1.03
CA VAL A 195 -15.05 -2.63 -0.03
C VAL A 195 -14.55 -3.79 0.84
N PRO A 196 -13.23 -3.98 1.05
CA PRO A 196 -12.73 -5.00 1.97
C PRO A 196 -13.46 -4.88 3.31
N PRO A 197 -13.96 -5.98 3.91
CA PRO A 197 -14.69 -5.88 5.15
C PRO A 197 -13.78 -5.29 6.23
N LYS A 198 -14.08 -4.05 6.62
CA LYS A 198 -13.21 -3.10 7.31
C LYS A 198 -12.91 -3.39 8.79
N LYS A 199 -13.11 -4.62 9.23
CA LYS A 199 -12.95 -4.99 10.64
C LYS A 199 -12.01 -6.15 10.85
N TRP A 200 -11.40 -6.66 9.79
CA TRP A 200 -10.68 -7.93 9.86
C TRP A 200 -9.19 -7.71 9.70
N ALA A 201 -8.44 -8.18 10.69
CA ALA A 201 -7.03 -8.54 10.53
C ALA A 201 -6.93 -10.06 10.31
N TRP A 202 -5.78 -10.51 9.85
CA TRP A 202 -5.51 -11.92 9.57
C TRP A 202 -4.19 -12.37 10.19
N SER A 203 -4.17 -13.58 10.71
CA SER A 203 -2.94 -14.30 11.03
C SER A 203 -3.04 -15.72 10.46
N THR A 204 -1.92 -16.25 9.98
CA THR A 204 -1.85 -17.64 9.49
C THR A 204 -2.15 -18.67 10.59
N ASN A 205 -1.92 -18.31 11.85
CA ASN A 205 -2.11 -19.22 12.99
C ASN A 205 -3.41 -18.91 13.76
N ALA A 206 -3.91 -17.67 13.72
CA ALA A 206 -5.15 -17.26 14.39
C ALA A 206 -6.39 -17.31 13.50
N GLY A 207 -6.21 -17.21 12.18
CA GLY A 207 -7.28 -16.92 11.23
C GLY A 207 -7.75 -15.47 11.31
N TRP A 208 -9.06 -15.26 11.15
CA TRP A 208 -9.70 -13.96 11.16
C TRP A 208 -9.77 -13.34 12.56
N ILE A 209 -9.37 -12.06 12.67
CA ILE A 209 -9.42 -11.27 13.90
C ILE A 209 -10.33 -10.06 13.68
N ASN A 210 -11.46 -10.02 14.39
CA ASN A 210 -12.47 -8.98 14.33
C ASN A 210 -12.14 -7.82 15.28
N PHE A 211 -11.81 -6.65 14.73
CA PHE A 211 -11.57 -5.40 15.46
C PHE A 211 -12.85 -4.63 15.79
N ALA A 212 -13.99 -5.02 15.21
CA ALA A 212 -15.31 -4.49 15.52
C ALA A 212 -16.31 -5.65 15.79
N PRO A 213 -16.11 -6.42 16.87
CA PRO A 213 -16.92 -7.61 17.20
C PRO A 213 -18.40 -7.32 17.47
N THR A 214 -18.74 -6.06 17.79
CA THR A 214 -20.11 -5.62 18.08
C THR A 214 -20.43 -4.41 17.20
N ALA A 215 -21.35 -4.53 16.25
CA ALA A 215 -21.91 -3.36 15.55
C ALA A 215 -23.30 -3.64 14.98
N PRO A 216 -24.24 -2.72 15.21
CA PRO A 216 -24.99 -2.17 14.08
C PRO A 216 -25.23 -0.66 14.26
N ASN A 217 -24.77 0.15 13.30
CA ASN A 217 -25.03 1.61 13.16
C ASN A 217 -24.14 2.60 13.93
N GLY A 218 -22.88 2.73 13.51
CA GLY A 218 -22.17 4.02 13.57
C GLY A 218 -21.65 4.52 14.92
N ALA A 219 -21.90 3.83 16.04
CA ALA A 219 -21.28 4.13 17.33
C ALA A 219 -20.67 2.85 17.91
N PHE A 220 -19.34 2.78 17.93
CA PHE A 220 -18.58 1.65 18.44
C PHE A 220 -18.68 1.58 19.97
N THR A 221 -19.62 0.79 20.50
CA THR A 221 -19.77 0.66 21.96
C THR A 221 -18.97 -0.51 22.56
N ASP A 222 -18.57 -1.51 21.78
CA ASP A 222 -17.90 -2.74 22.30
C ASP A 222 -16.81 -3.32 21.36
N GLY A 223 -16.09 -2.49 20.63
CA GLY A 223 -14.95 -2.89 19.77
C GLY A 223 -13.65 -2.17 20.13
N VAL A 224 -12.67 -2.20 19.23
CA VAL A 224 -11.47 -1.36 19.36
C VAL A 224 -11.87 0.11 19.17
N ALA A 225 -11.34 1.00 20.01
CA ALA A 225 -11.49 2.45 19.88
C ALA A 225 -10.11 3.08 19.59
N VAL A 226 -10.04 3.90 18.55
CA VAL A 226 -8.83 4.64 18.18
C VAL A 226 -8.93 6.04 18.76
N TYR A 227 -8.09 6.32 19.75
CA TYR A 227 -7.86 7.66 20.24
C TYR A 227 -6.65 8.27 19.54
N PRO A 228 -6.49 9.60 19.57
CA PRO A 228 -5.35 10.26 18.95
C PRO A 228 -3.98 9.77 19.44
N ASP A 229 -3.89 9.34 20.71
CA ASP A 229 -2.65 8.96 21.40
C ASP A 229 -2.58 7.50 21.86
N HIS A 230 -3.68 6.75 21.80
CA HIS A 230 -3.72 5.35 22.24
C HIS A 230 -4.90 4.57 21.63
N LEU A 231 -4.95 3.26 21.89
CA LEU A 231 -6.12 2.43 21.65
C LEU A 231 -6.74 1.92 22.95
N GLU A 232 -8.04 1.73 22.90
CA GLU A 232 -8.82 1.02 23.93
C GLU A 232 -9.66 -0.10 23.32
N GLY A 233 -10.29 -0.88 24.20
CA GLY A 233 -11.31 -1.84 23.79
C GLY A 233 -10.76 -3.22 23.47
N TYR A 234 -11.55 -3.97 22.68
CA TYR A 234 -11.34 -5.40 22.47
C TYR A 234 -11.54 -5.79 21.01
N ALA A 235 -10.61 -6.60 20.51
CA ALA A 235 -10.79 -7.39 19.30
C ALA A 235 -11.12 -8.85 19.67
N TRP A 236 -11.66 -9.61 18.73
CA TRP A 236 -12.00 -11.02 18.93
C TRP A 236 -11.50 -11.88 17.80
N ALA A 237 -11.00 -13.07 18.10
CA ALA A 237 -10.58 -14.04 17.10
C ALA A 237 -10.96 -15.45 17.53
N GLU A 238 -11.37 -16.27 16.58
CA GLU A 238 -11.86 -17.64 16.84
C GLU A 238 -10.81 -18.49 17.58
N ASN A 239 -9.55 -18.40 17.15
CA ASN A 239 -8.46 -19.19 17.71
C ASN A 239 -7.62 -18.45 18.76
N ALA A 240 -7.98 -17.21 19.09
CA ALA A 240 -7.25 -16.39 20.07
C ALA A 240 -8.14 -15.80 21.17
N GLY A 241 -9.46 -15.99 21.09
CA GLY A 241 -10.41 -15.40 22.01
C GLY A 241 -10.39 -13.87 21.97
N TRP A 242 -10.68 -13.25 23.12
CA TRP A 242 -10.66 -11.79 23.27
C TRP A 242 -9.24 -11.27 23.40
N ILE A 243 -8.92 -10.24 22.60
CA ILE A 243 -7.67 -9.49 22.62
C ILE A 243 -7.98 -8.09 23.16
N ARG A 244 -7.36 -7.71 24.27
CA ARG A 244 -7.51 -6.39 24.90
C ARG A 244 -6.39 -5.45 24.46
N LEU A 245 -6.75 -4.26 23.98
CA LEU A 245 -5.81 -3.31 23.37
C LEU A 245 -5.15 -2.37 24.39
N GLY A 246 -5.62 -2.37 25.64
CA GLY A 246 -4.94 -1.70 26.75
C GLY A 246 -5.76 -1.67 28.03
N THR A 247 -5.11 -1.30 29.13
CA THR A 247 -5.73 -1.27 30.47
C THR A 247 -6.64 -0.07 30.71
N HIS A 248 -6.49 1.00 29.93
CA HIS A 248 -7.30 2.20 30.01
C HIS A 248 -8.65 2.00 29.31
N THR A 249 -9.70 2.56 29.90
CA THR A 249 -11.08 2.38 29.39
C THR A 249 -11.95 3.62 29.52
N SER A 250 -11.43 4.72 30.07
CA SER A 250 -12.22 5.94 30.31
C SER A 250 -12.07 6.96 29.18
N GLY A 251 -11.36 6.64 28.10
CA GLY A 251 -11.10 7.60 27.03
C GLY A 251 -10.28 8.81 27.48
N GLY A 252 -10.48 9.95 26.81
CA GLY A 252 -9.67 11.15 27.00
C GLY A 252 -8.21 10.96 26.54
N ALA A 253 -7.33 11.87 26.96
CA ALA A 253 -5.91 11.79 26.61
C ALA A 253 -5.21 10.77 27.53
N TRP A 254 -4.46 9.84 26.93
CA TRP A 254 -3.72 8.83 27.68
C TRP A 254 -2.45 8.37 26.95
N THR A 255 -1.48 7.87 27.71
CA THR A 255 -0.30 7.20 27.17
C THR A 255 0.09 6.09 28.12
N TYR A 256 0.11 4.85 27.61
CA TYR A 256 0.56 3.68 28.36
C TYR A 256 2.07 3.74 28.54
N ALA A 257 2.56 3.64 29.78
CA ALA A 257 4.02 3.54 29.97
C ALA A 257 4.54 2.15 29.57
N ASN A 258 3.65 1.16 29.40
CA ASN A 258 3.99 -0.22 29.02
C ASN A 258 5.03 -0.84 29.97
N SER A 259 4.90 -0.53 31.25
CA SER A 259 5.87 -0.87 32.30
C SER A 259 5.45 -2.08 33.15
N SER A 260 4.17 -2.47 33.11
CA SER A 260 3.63 -3.56 33.92
C SER A 260 2.34 -4.16 33.37
N ALA A 261 1.89 -5.28 33.93
CA ALA A 261 0.60 -5.92 33.59
C ALA A 261 -0.64 -5.08 33.99
N ALA A 262 -0.48 -4.05 34.83
CA ALA A 262 -1.55 -3.11 35.17
C ALA A 262 -1.55 -1.85 34.28
N ASP A 263 -0.48 -1.63 33.52
CA ASP A 263 -0.25 -0.46 32.68
C ASP A 263 0.39 -0.92 31.36
N TYR A 264 -0.40 -1.63 30.58
CA TYR A 264 -0.08 -2.04 29.21
C TYR A 264 -1.15 -1.52 28.27
N GLY A 265 -0.74 -1.27 27.03
CA GLY A 265 -1.65 -0.97 25.95
C GLY A 265 -0.93 -0.49 24.71
N VAL A 266 -1.71 -0.30 23.66
CA VAL A 266 -1.20 0.17 22.38
C VAL A 266 -1.26 1.70 22.35
N ASN A 267 -0.09 2.33 22.28
CA ASN A 267 0.05 3.77 22.08
C ASN A 267 0.01 4.10 20.59
N ARG A 268 -0.43 5.32 20.25
CA ARG A 268 -0.46 5.83 18.89
C ARG A 268 0.32 7.14 18.80
N ASN A 269 1.21 7.25 17.81
CA ASN A 269 1.88 8.49 17.49
C ASN A 269 0.89 9.46 16.80
N PRO A 270 0.64 10.65 17.36
CA PRO A 270 -0.37 11.58 16.85
C PRO A 270 0.03 12.32 15.55
N THR A 271 1.25 12.15 15.04
CA THR A 271 1.73 12.83 13.81
C THR A 271 1.88 11.88 12.62
N GLY A 272 2.04 10.58 12.87
CA GLY A 272 2.25 9.58 11.81
C GLY A 272 1.45 8.31 11.97
N GLY A 273 0.61 8.20 12.99
CA GLY A 273 -0.26 7.06 13.22
C GLY A 273 0.44 5.76 13.63
N ALA A 274 1.78 5.76 13.76
CA ALA A 274 2.54 4.58 14.18
C ALA A 274 2.10 4.10 15.57
N LEU A 275 1.83 2.81 15.68
CA LEU A 275 1.42 2.14 16.90
C LEU A 275 2.64 1.54 17.60
N SER A 276 2.60 1.52 18.92
CA SER A 276 3.64 0.91 19.76
C SER A 276 3.03 0.27 21.01
N GLY A 277 3.80 -0.59 21.68
CA GLY A 277 3.34 -1.23 22.90
C GLY A 277 2.62 -2.55 22.64
N TYR A 278 1.68 -2.89 23.53
CA TYR A 278 1.23 -4.27 23.68
C TYR A 278 -0.29 -4.41 23.83
N ALA A 279 -0.85 -5.42 23.17
CA ALA A 279 -2.16 -5.98 23.47
C ALA A 279 -2.00 -7.36 24.13
N TRP A 280 -3.07 -7.85 24.77
CA TRP A 280 -3.05 -9.12 25.51
C TRP A 280 -4.25 -10.00 25.20
N SER A 281 -4.01 -11.31 25.04
CA SER A 281 -5.03 -12.35 25.06
C SER A 281 -4.65 -13.44 26.06
N SER A 282 -5.64 -13.97 26.79
CA SER A 282 -5.44 -15.11 27.69
C SER A 282 -5.12 -16.41 26.97
N THR A 283 -5.49 -16.52 25.69
CA THR A 283 -5.26 -17.71 24.86
C THR A 283 -3.98 -17.60 24.05
N SER A 284 -3.57 -16.37 23.73
CA SER A 284 -2.53 -16.09 22.73
C SER A 284 -1.34 -15.29 23.27
N GLY A 285 -1.37 -14.91 24.53
CA GLY A 285 -0.29 -14.15 25.15
C GLY A 285 -0.21 -12.72 24.65
N TRP A 286 1.00 -12.15 24.70
CA TRP A 286 1.26 -10.78 24.31
C TRP A 286 1.30 -10.62 22.78
N ILE A 287 0.77 -9.50 22.31
CA ILE A 287 0.84 -9.06 20.92
C ILE A 287 1.54 -7.70 20.91
N LYS A 288 2.68 -7.59 20.21
CA LYS A 288 3.46 -6.35 20.11
C LYS A 288 3.16 -5.62 18.79
N PHE A 289 2.87 -4.33 18.86
CA PHE A 289 2.46 -3.51 17.72
C PHE A 289 3.61 -2.77 17.02
N ASP A 290 4.77 -2.68 17.68
CA ASP A 290 6.05 -2.17 17.17
C ASP A 290 7.19 -3.17 17.41
N PRO A 291 7.17 -4.36 16.79
CA PRO A 291 8.27 -5.29 16.91
C PRO A 291 9.56 -4.72 16.29
N THR A 292 10.33 -3.98 17.09
CA THR A 292 11.67 -3.50 16.76
C THR A 292 12.72 -4.57 17.00
N TRP A 293 13.70 -4.64 16.11
CA TRP A 293 14.91 -5.43 16.29
C TRP A 293 15.74 -4.91 17.46
N LEU A 294 16.30 -5.82 18.25
CA LEU A 294 17.46 -5.53 19.09
C LEU A 294 18.68 -5.88 18.25
N THR A 295 19.41 -4.87 17.75
CA THR A 295 20.73 -5.08 17.14
C THR A 295 21.67 -5.56 18.25
N LEU A 296 21.73 -6.87 18.49
CA LEU A 296 22.75 -7.46 19.35
C LEU A 296 24.07 -7.36 18.60
N GLY A 297 24.88 -6.34 18.93
CA GLY A 297 26.31 -6.39 18.67
C GLY A 297 26.86 -7.62 19.40
N ILE A 298 27.16 -8.68 18.64
CA ILE A 298 27.76 -9.89 19.19
C ILE A 298 29.21 -9.53 19.56
N ALA A 299 29.43 -9.08 20.79
CA ALA A 299 30.74 -9.20 21.40
C ALA A 299 30.93 -10.68 21.73
N ASN A 300 31.83 -11.34 21.01
CA ASN A 300 32.31 -12.68 21.34
C ASN A 300 32.88 -12.68 22.77
N THR A 301 32.12 -13.20 23.73
CA THR A 301 32.69 -13.67 25.00
C THR A 301 32.08 -15.01 25.34
N GLU A 302 32.92 -16.05 25.28
CA GLU A 302 32.63 -17.40 25.70
C GLU A 302 32.20 -17.46 27.17
N GLY A 303 31.24 -18.36 27.47
CA GLY A 303 31.03 -18.89 28.81
C GLY A 303 29.79 -18.38 29.55
N ALA A 304 28.62 -18.95 29.29
CA ALA A 304 27.53 -19.00 30.27
C ALA A 304 26.74 -20.31 30.11
N SER A 305 26.79 -21.15 31.14
CA SER A 305 26.17 -22.47 31.21
C SER A 305 24.67 -22.40 31.50
N VAL A 306 23.90 -23.27 30.84
CA VAL A 306 22.44 -23.40 30.96
C VAL A 306 22.09 -24.29 32.17
N ALA A 307 21.29 -23.79 33.11
CA ALA A 307 20.61 -24.60 34.13
C ALA A 307 19.13 -24.82 33.74
N ARG A 308 18.67 -26.07 33.76
CA ARG A 308 17.26 -26.44 33.58
C ARG A 308 16.49 -26.29 34.90
N ALA A 309 15.26 -25.78 34.84
CA ALA A 309 14.29 -25.84 35.96
C ALA A 309 12.93 -26.32 35.44
N ASN A 310 12.22 -27.04 36.31
CA ASN A 310 11.25 -28.09 35.97
C ASN A 310 9.81 -27.59 35.80
N ASN A 311 9.03 -28.31 34.98
CA ASN A 311 7.61 -28.11 34.74
C ASN A 311 6.76 -28.54 35.96
N ALA A 312 5.76 -27.73 36.30
CA ALA A 312 4.56 -28.18 36.99
C ALA A 312 3.34 -27.46 36.38
N GLU A 313 2.62 -28.19 35.53
CA GLU A 313 1.35 -27.78 34.92
C GLU A 313 0.22 -27.83 35.95
N ALA A 314 -0.68 -26.85 35.91
CA ALA A 314 -2.00 -26.95 36.52
C ALA A 314 -3.05 -26.96 35.41
N THR A 315 -3.67 -28.12 35.22
CA THR A 315 -4.79 -28.37 34.31
C THR A 315 -6.09 -27.79 34.89
N ALA A 316 -6.78 -26.95 34.12
CA ALA A 316 -8.17 -26.63 34.35
C ALA A 316 -8.94 -26.67 33.02
N GLN A 317 -9.81 -27.67 32.87
CA GLN A 317 -10.83 -27.73 31.82
C GLN A 317 -11.97 -26.78 32.19
N VAL A 318 -12.43 -25.95 31.25
CA VAL A 318 -13.63 -25.12 31.45
C VAL A 318 -14.60 -25.31 30.29
N THR A 319 -15.77 -25.85 30.65
CA THR A 319 -17.02 -25.79 29.89
C THR A 319 -17.82 -24.56 30.38
N GLY A 320 -18.07 -23.58 29.51
CA GLY A 320 -18.93 -22.42 29.84
C GLY A 320 -18.87 -21.28 28.80
N SER A 321 -20.02 -20.61 28.57
CA SER A 321 -20.18 -19.45 27.66
C SER A 321 -19.21 -18.29 27.96
N PRO A 322 -18.77 -17.53 26.93
CA PRO A 322 -17.70 -16.54 27.04
C PRO A 322 -18.12 -15.34 27.89
N THR A 323 -17.34 -15.04 28.94
CA THR A 323 -17.45 -13.84 29.77
C THR A 323 -16.21 -12.97 29.62
N ARG A 324 -16.39 -11.64 29.62
CA ARG A 324 -15.33 -10.63 29.48
C ARG A 324 -14.42 -10.64 30.73
N LEU A 325 -13.10 -10.74 30.54
CA LEU A 325 -12.12 -10.98 31.61
C LEU A 325 -11.46 -9.70 32.16
N GLY A 326 -11.12 -9.74 33.46
CA GLY A 326 -10.30 -8.76 34.18
C GLY A 326 -8.77 -8.94 33.99
N PRO A 327 -7.93 -8.08 34.59
CA PRO A 327 -6.49 -7.99 34.32
C PRO A 327 -5.70 -9.26 34.74
N PRO A 328 -4.61 -9.60 34.02
CA PRO A 328 -3.77 -10.76 34.32
C PRO A 328 -2.87 -10.54 35.56
N SER A 329 -2.50 -11.63 36.24
CA SER A 329 -1.51 -11.64 37.32
C SER A 329 -0.07 -11.47 36.79
N PRO A 330 0.87 -10.91 37.58
CA PRO A 330 2.19 -10.51 37.10
C PRO A 330 3.05 -11.73 36.74
N VAL A 331 3.53 -11.80 35.50
CA VAL A 331 4.59 -12.74 35.09
C VAL A 331 5.80 -11.91 34.68
N GLN A 332 6.94 -12.12 35.37
CA GLN A 332 8.23 -11.66 34.88
C GLN A 332 8.54 -12.35 33.56
N ARG A 333 9.01 -11.57 32.59
CA ARG A 333 9.29 -12.03 31.23
C ARG A 333 10.05 -13.35 31.23
N SER A 334 9.46 -14.40 30.64
CA SER A 334 10.04 -15.74 30.67
C SER A 334 11.29 -15.83 29.78
N ALA A 335 12.19 -16.79 30.05
CA ALA A 335 13.31 -17.10 29.16
C ALA A 335 12.85 -17.52 27.74
N GLN A 336 11.57 -17.90 27.61
CA GLN A 336 10.91 -18.24 26.36
C GLN A 336 10.44 -16.98 25.61
N GLU A 337 10.05 -15.90 26.30
CA GLU A 337 9.75 -14.58 25.70
C GLU A 337 11.03 -13.93 25.11
N LEU A 338 12.17 -14.06 25.79
CA LEU A 338 13.48 -13.62 25.26
C LEU A 338 13.94 -14.47 24.06
N ARG A 339 13.52 -15.73 23.99
CA ARG A 339 13.81 -16.64 22.88
C ARG A 339 12.85 -16.46 21.71
N ALA A 340 11.58 -16.12 21.95
CA ALA A 340 10.59 -15.82 20.93
C ALA A 340 10.85 -14.46 20.25
N LEU A 341 11.37 -13.47 20.98
CA LEU A 341 11.94 -12.24 20.40
C LEU A 341 13.19 -12.50 19.54
N ARG A 342 13.86 -13.64 19.77
CA ARG A 342 15.03 -14.11 19.03
C ARG A 342 14.67 -15.03 17.84
N GLU A 343 13.43 -15.51 17.77
CA GLU A 343 12.90 -16.45 16.76
C GLU A 343 11.75 -15.86 15.91
N ALA A 344 11.40 -14.57 16.08
CA ALA A 344 10.58 -13.84 15.11
C ALA A 344 11.30 -13.83 13.73
N PRO A 345 10.59 -14.06 12.59
CA PRO A 345 11.23 -14.17 11.28
C PRO A 345 12.10 -12.95 11.00
N SER A 346 13.33 -13.18 10.53
CA SER A 346 14.37 -12.17 10.32
C SER A 346 13.84 -10.88 9.71
N GLY A 347 14.30 -9.73 10.21
CA GLY A 347 14.11 -8.42 9.58
C GLY A 347 14.54 -8.42 8.12
N ASN A 348 15.49 -9.29 7.80
CA ASN A 348 15.85 -9.66 6.47
C ASN A 348 14.72 -10.42 5.76
N VAL A 349 14.03 -9.76 4.82
CA VAL A 349 13.02 -10.38 3.95
C VAL A 349 13.62 -11.15 2.78
N VAL A 350 14.94 -11.01 2.55
CA VAL A 350 15.69 -11.81 1.56
C VAL A 350 15.92 -13.21 2.14
N ARG A 351 15.68 -14.24 1.33
CA ARG A 351 15.95 -15.63 1.70
C ARG A 351 17.25 -16.05 1.07
N ASP A 352 18.07 -16.75 1.86
CA ASP A 352 19.40 -17.20 1.44
C ASP A 352 20.25 -16.08 0.80
N GLY A 353 20.32 -14.94 1.49
CA GLY A 353 21.07 -13.78 1.00
C GLY A 353 22.59 -13.98 0.94
N SER A 354 23.11 -14.98 1.67
CA SER A 354 24.50 -15.45 1.60
C SER A 354 24.69 -16.58 0.58
N PHE A 355 23.65 -16.99 -0.15
CA PHE A 355 23.69 -17.98 -1.23
C PHE A 355 24.16 -19.40 -0.84
N GLU A 356 24.15 -19.74 0.44
CA GLU A 356 24.75 -20.98 0.98
C GLU A 356 23.96 -22.24 0.62
N LEU A 357 22.75 -22.11 0.10
CA LEU A 357 22.00 -23.23 -0.47
C LEU A 357 22.49 -23.65 -1.86
N GLY A 358 23.39 -22.86 -2.47
CA GLY A 358 24.09 -23.18 -3.70
C GLY A 358 23.20 -23.17 -4.94
N THR A 359 23.72 -23.74 -6.04
CA THR A 359 23.02 -23.89 -7.32
C THR A 359 22.54 -25.34 -7.54
N PRO A 360 21.30 -25.56 -8.03
CA PRO A 360 20.27 -24.56 -8.22
C PRO A 360 19.73 -24.03 -6.89
N ASN A 361 19.56 -22.71 -6.80
CA ASN A 361 19.07 -22.07 -5.58
C ASN A 361 17.53 -22.14 -5.49
N PRO A 362 16.93 -22.53 -4.35
CA PRO A 362 15.47 -22.64 -4.23
C PRO A 362 14.74 -21.28 -4.11
N PHE A 363 15.48 -20.20 -3.90
CA PHE A 363 14.93 -18.87 -3.63
C PHE A 363 15.33 -17.83 -4.69
N TRP A 364 16.54 -17.97 -5.25
CA TRP A 364 17.05 -17.12 -6.30
C TRP A 364 16.86 -17.74 -7.67
N THR A 365 16.23 -16.99 -8.58
CA THR A 365 16.31 -17.28 -10.02
C THR A 365 17.65 -16.79 -10.52
N GLU A 366 18.43 -17.68 -11.13
CA GLU A 366 19.80 -17.44 -11.55
C GLU A 366 19.94 -17.60 -13.06
N ALA A 367 20.76 -16.77 -13.69
CA ALA A 367 21.06 -16.87 -15.12
C ALA A 367 22.48 -16.39 -15.42
N SER A 368 23.17 -17.07 -16.34
CA SER A 368 24.44 -16.67 -16.94
C SER A 368 24.46 -17.06 -18.41
N THR A 369 25.01 -16.20 -19.25
CA THR A 369 25.07 -16.43 -20.70
C THR A 369 26.06 -17.54 -21.05
N ASN A 370 27.20 -17.61 -20.35
CA ASN A 370 28.28 -18.54 -20.66
C ASN A 370 28.45 -19.69 -19.67
N PHE A 371 27.97 -19.57 -18.42
CA PHE A 371 28.29 -20.50 -17.33
C PHE A 371 27.07 -21.20 -16.72
N GLY A 372 25.86 -20.89 -17.20
CA GLY A 372 24.60 -21.45 -16.68
C GLY A 372 24.11 -20.76 -15.40
N THR A 373 24.99 -20.57 -14.41
CA THR A 373 24.72 -19.79 -13.20
C THR A 373 25.90 -18.86 -12.85
N PRO A 374 25.65 -17.69 -12.23
CA PRO A 374 26.68 -16.89 -11.59
C PRO A 374 27.02 -17.35 -10.16
N LEU A 375 26.29 -18.29 -9.54
CA LEU A 375 26.60 -18.78 -8.19
C LEU A 375 27.88 -19.64 -8.21
N CYS A 376 28.81 -19.28 -7.33
CA CYS A 376 30.09 -19.96 -7.16
C CYS A 376 30.18 -20.52 -5.75
N GLY A 377 30.53 -21.81 -5.63
CA GLY A 377 30.61 -22.52 -4.35
C GLY A 377 32.03 -22.91 -3.96
N PRO A 378 32.19 -23.92 -3.07
CA PRO A 378 33.46 -24.35 -2.47
C PRO A 378 34.59 -24.75 -3.45
N GLY A 379 34.29 -24.95 -4.74
CA GLY A 379 35.27 -25.24 -5.80
C GLY A 379 35.79 -24.01 -6.53
N CYS A 380 35.14 -22.86 -6.33
CA CYS A 380 35.63 -21.56 -6.72
C CYS A 380 36.58 -21.05 -5.62
N SER A 381 37.62 -20.31 -5.97
CA SER A 381 38.58 -19.75 -5.00
C SER A 381 37.88 -19.12 -3.78
N SER A 382 38.52 -19.16 -2.60
CA SER A 382 38.03 -18.66 -1.30
C SER A 382 37.82 -17.13 -1.27
N ASN A 383 36.89 -16.66 -2.09
CA ASN A 383 36.60 -15.27 -2.37
C ASN A 383 35.18 -14.87 -1.96
N SER A 384 34.46 -15.73 -1.25
CA SER A 384 33.24 -15.34 -0.55
C SER A 384 33.56 -14.27 0.50
N HIS A 385 32.59 -13.41 0.80
CA HIS A 385 32.71 -12.47 1.91
C HIS A 385 32.48 -13.21 3.23
N THR A 386 31.43 -14.02 3.31
CA THR A 386 31.24 -15.01 4.37
C THR A 386 30.84 -16.37 3.80
N GLY A 387 30.93 -17.44 4.60
CA GLY A 387 30.54 -18.77 4.11
C GLY A 387 31.39 -19.28 2.94
N LEU A 388 30.79 -20.13 2.10
CA LEU A 388 31.46 -20.83 1.00
C LEU A 388 30.86 -20.51 -0.37
N TRP A 389 29.68 -19.92 -0.42
CA TRP A 389 28.99 -19.56 -1.65
C TRP A 389 28.90 -18.04 -1.80
N PHE A 390 28.92 -17.57 -3.04
CA PHE A 390 28.78 -16.17 -3.40
C PHE A 390 28.38 -16.08 -4.87
N VAL A 391 28.07 -14.88 -5.35
CA VAL A 391 27.75 -14.63 -6.75
C VAL A 391 28.98 -14.06 -7.47
N TRP A 392 29.38 -14.71 -8.56
CA TRP A 392 30.45 -14.30 -9.46
C TRP A 392 29.84 -13.87 -10.80
N PHE A 393 29.87 -12.57 -11.07
CA PHE A 393 29.50 -12.01 -12.36
C PHE A 393 30.71 -11.72 -13.26
N GLY A 394 30.52 -11.87 -14.57
CA GLY A 394 31.54 -11.60 -15.58
C GLY A 394 32.57 -12.73 -15.70
N GLY A 395 33.84 -12.39 -15.94
CA GLY A 395 34.93 -13.36 -16.08
C GLY A 395 35.00 -14.09 -17.44
N ALA A 396 33.99 -13.95 -18.29
CA ALA A 396 34.08 -14.40 -19.69
C ALA A 396 34.93 -13.42 -20.51
N GLY A 397 35.73 -13.93 -21.45
CA GLY A 397 36.36 -13.08 -22.49
C GLY A 397 35.39 -12.47 -23.51
N PRO A 398 34.33 -13.19 -23.97
CA PRO A 398 33.26 -12.61 -24.79
C PRO A 398 32.19 -11.90 -23.93
N TYR A 399 31.12 -11.42 -24.58
CA TYR A 399 29.95 -10.88 -23.89
C TYR A 399 29.42 -11.84 -22.83
N GLU A 400 29.19 -11.34 -21.62
CA GLU A 400 28.58 -12.07 -20.51
C GLU A 400 27.53 -11.21 -19.83
N ALA A 401 26.31 -11.73 -19.77
CA ALA A 401 25.26 -11.22 -18.90
C ALA A 401 24.91 -12.28 -17.87
N GLY A 402 24.82 -11.86 -16.61
CA GLY A 402 24.40 -12.69 -15.49
C GLY A 402 23.44 -11.96 -14.58
N SER A 403 22.55 -12.72 -13.92
CA SER A 403 21.61 -12.17 -12.94
C SER A 403 21.30 -13.15 -11.82
N VAL A 404 20.98 -12.60 -10.64
CA VAL A 404 20.22 -13.29 -9.59
C VAL A 404 19.03 -12.44 -9.18
N SER A 405 17.84 -13.04 -9.09
CA SER A 405 16.63 -12.31 -8.67
C SER A 405 15.72 -13.14 -7.75
N GLN A 406 15.08 -12.48 -6.79
CA GLN A 406 14.05 -13.07 -5.93
C GLN A 406 12.87 -12.09 -5.76
N SER A 407 11.65 -12.62 -5.70
CA SER A 407 10.50 -11.87 -5.21
C SER A 407 10.51 -11.76 -3.68
N VAL A 408 10.53 -10.53 -3.16
CA VAL A 408 10.47 -10.21 -1.73
C VAL A 408 9.20 -9.44 -1.43
N ILE A 409 8.58 -9.68 -0.28
CA ILE A 409 7.50 -8.82 0.23
C ILE A 409 8.15 -7.89 1.23
N ILE A 410 8.10 -6.58 1.00
CA ILE A 410 8.65 -5.58 1.91
C ILE A 410 7.47 -5.07 2.78
N PRO A 411 7.43 -5.43 4.06
CA PRO A 411 6.36 -5.02 4.96
C PRO A 411 6.20 -3.51 5.00
N TYR A 412 4.95 -3.03 5.05
CA TYR A 412 4.64 -1.64 5.29
C TYR A 412 5.15 -1.21 6.67
N GLY A 413 6.05 -0.24 6.68
CA GLY A 413 6.73 0.25 7.87
C GLY A 413 8.05 0.91 7.47
N GLN A 414 8.49 1.91 8.24
CA GLN A 414 9.73 2.64 7.96
C GLN A 414 10.71 2.60 9.12
N PRO A 415 12.03 2.60 8.84
CA PRO A 415 12.68 2.43 7.53
C PRO A 415 12.67 0.99 6.96
N ALA A 416 12.93 0.86 5.65
CA ALA A 416 13.32 -0.39 5.00
C ALA A 416 14.66 -0.20 4.27
N THR A 417 15.63 -1.06 4.52
CA THR A 417 17.03 -0.86 4.09
C THR A 417 17.57 -2.12 3.43
N LEU A 418 17.97 -2.00 2.16
CA LEU A 418 18.71 -3.01 1.45
C LEU A 418 20.21 -2.84 1.74
N SER A 419 20.89 -3.93 2.08
CA SER A 419 22.33 -3.99 2.21
C SER A 419 22.90 -5.23 1.53
N PHE A 420 24.13 -5.12 1.02
CA PHE A 420 24.83 -6.22 0.37
C PHE A 420 26.33 -5.92 0.33
N TRP A 421 27.15 -6.95 0.18
CA TRP A 421 28.59 -6.82 0.01
C TRP A 421 28.97 -7.04 -1.45
N VAL A 422 29.74 -6.10 -2.00
CA VAL A 422 30.13 -6.11 -3.43
C VAL A 422 31.62 -5.85 -3.59
N SER A 423 32.26 -6.54 -4.55
CA SER A 423 33.67 -6.35 -4.91
C SER A 423 33.84 -6.24 -6.41
N ASN A 424 34.56 -5.21 -6.86
CA ASN A 424 34.98 -5.05 -8.25
C ASN A 424 36.39 -5.65 -8.37
N VAL A 425 36.49 -6.97 -8.51
CA VAL A 425 37.75 -7.71 -8.31
C VAL A 425 38.74 -7.46 -9.43
N TYR A 426 38.23 -7.45 -10.66
CA TYR A 426 39.00 -7.18 -11.86
C TYR A 426 38.15 -6.31 -12.77
N CYS A 427 38.75 -5.27 -13.34
CA CYS A 427 38.01 -4.30 -14.12
C CYS A 427 38.72 -4.00 -15.43
N SER A 428 37.97 -4.01 -16.53
CA SER A 428 38.45 -3.65 -17.86
C SER A 428 38.84 -2.17 -17.99
N GLY A 429 38.36 -1.32 -17.07
CA GLY A 429 38.51 0.15 -17.12
C GLY A 429 37.42 0.86 -17.93
N TYR A 430 36.50 0.12 -18.54
CA TYR A 430 35.40 0.69 -19.33
C TYR A 430 34.13 0.85 -18.50
N ASP A 431 33.49 2.00 -18.56
CA ASP A 431 32.31 2.34 -17.78
C ASP A 431 31.02 1.65 -18.28
N TYR A 432 31.06 1.01 -19.44
CA TYR A 432 29.93 0.25 -19.99
C TYR A 432 29.82 -1.19 -19.44
N ASP A 433 30.85 -1.74 -18.80
CA ASP A 433 30.74 -3.00 -18.04
C ASP A 433 30.21 -2.69 -16.64
N TYR A 434 29.13 -3.33 -16.19
CA TYR A 434 28.48 -2.95 -14.94
C TYR A 434 27.93 -4.10 -14.12
N LEU A 435 27.70 -3.82 -12.82
CA LEU A 435 26.80 -4.54 -11.93
C LEU A 435 25.78 -3.53 -11.39
N LYS A 436 24.51 -3.89 -11.45
CA LYS A 436 23.37 -3.04 -11.11
C LYS A 436 22.43 -3.78 -10.17
N VAL A 437 21.86 -3.03 -9.22
CA VAL A 437 20.74 -3.48 -8.38
C VAL A 437 19.47 -2.82 -8.87
N ASN A 438 18.45 -3.63 -9.11
CA ASN A 438 17.12 -3.17 -9.47
C ASN A 438 16.08 -3.66 -8.46
N LEU A 439 15.04 -2.86 -8.27
CA LEU A 439 13.82 -3.27 -7.59
C LEU A 439 12.64 -2.91 -8.50
N ASP A 440 11.86 -3.92 -8.90
CA ASP A 440 10.80 -3.79 -9.92
C ASP A 440 11.28 -3.19 -11.25
N GLY A 441 12.51 -3.51 -11.64
CA GLY A 441 13.16 -2.97 -12.84
C GLY A 441 13.72 -1.54 -12.67
N ALA A 442 13.42 -0.85 -11.58
CA ALA A 442 13.96 0.48 -11.29
C ALA A 442 15.42 0.39 -10.77
N PRO A 443 16.38 1.16 -11.34
CA PRO A 443 17.75 1.25 -10.81
C PRO A 443 17.79 1.76 -9.37
N LEU A 444 18.33 0.97 -8.44
CA LEU A 444 18.63 1.41 -7.07
C LEU A 444 20.10 1.80 -6.89
N TRP A 445 21.01 1.03 -7.50
CA TRP A 445 22.45 1.23 -7.39
C TRP A 445 23.19 0.65 -8.60
N VAL A 446 24.36 1.20 -8.92
CA VAL A 446 25.24 0.70 -9.99
C VAL A 446 26.71 0.91 -9.64
N THR A 447 27.55 -0.04 -10.05
CA THR A 447 29.01 0.12 -10.17
C THR A 447 29.46 -0.35 -11.55
N THR A 448 30.60 0.16 -12.02
CA THR A 448 31.13 -0.14 -13.36
C THR A 448 32.59 -0.59 -13.29
N ALA A 449 33.13 -1.08 -14.41
CA ALA A 449 34.55 -1.42 -14.49
C ALA A 449 35.50 -0.21 -14.51
N ALA A 450 34.97 1.02 -14.48
CA ALA A 450 35.74 2.25 -14.27
C ALA A 450 35.70 2.74 -12.81
N ASP A 451 35.04 2.00 -11.90
CA ASP A 451 34.89 2.39 -10.50
C ASP A 451 36.26 2.46 -9.78
N PRO A 452 36.58 3.56 -9.07
CA PRO A 452 37.83 3.71 -8.33
C PRO A 452 38.09 2.63 -7.26
N SER A 453 37.04 1.92 -6.82
CA SER A 453 37.13 0.80 -5.88
C SER A 453 37.59 -0.52 -6.52
N CYS A 454 37.95 -0.52 -7.80
CA CYS A 454 38.50 -1.69 -8.46
C CYS A 454 39.70 -2.28 -7.69
N GLY A 455 39.66 -3.57 -7.41
CA GLY A 455 40.68 -4.31 -6.67
C GLY A 455 40.72 -4.03 -5.16
N ALA A 456 39.80 -3.21 -4.62
CA ALA A 456 39.81 -2.84 -3.19
C ALA A 456 39.23 -3.94 -2.25
N GLY A 457 38.66 -5.01 -2.81
CA GLY A 457 37.96 -6.04 -2.05
C GLY A 457 36.48 -5.70 -1.81
N TYR A 458 35.83 -6.47 -0.93
CA TYR A 458 34.43 -6.26 -0.60
C TYR A 458 34.19 -4.94 0.14
N ARG A 459 33.11 -4.27 -0.26
CA ARG A 459 32.54 -3.13 0.46
C ARG A 459 31.05 -3.37 0.67
N GLN A 460 30.55 -2.97 1.83
CA GLN A 460 29.11 -2.97 2.06
C GLN A 460 28.48 -1.77 1.36
N VAL A 461 27.38 -2.01 0.67
CA VAL A 461 26.49 -0.98 0.13
C VAL A 461 25.20 -1.03 0.92
N THR A 462 24.63 0.15 1.19
CA THR A 462 23.35 0.31 1.87
C THR A 462 22.49 1.25 1.03
N VAL A 463 21.26 0.84 0.74
CA VAL A 463 20.28 1.60 -0.05
C VAL A 463 18.99 1.69 0.75
N ASP A 464 18.47 2.90 0.87
CA ASP A 464 17.14 3.13 1.41
C ASP A 464 16.09 2.68 0.37
N VAL A 465 15.28 1.68 0.75
CA VAL A 465 14.20 1.14 -0.08
C VAL A 465 12.84 1.33 0.59
N SER A 466 12.78 2.24 1.57
CA SER A 466 11.56 2.65 2.26
C SER A 466 10.38 2.91 1.33
N ALA A 467 10.59 3.50 0.16
CA ALA A 467 9.52 3.77 -0.80
C ALA A 467 8.79 2.51 -1.32
N TYR A 468 9.40 1.34 -1.20
CA TYR A 468 8.87 0.04 -1.60
C TYR A 468 8.32 -0.76 -0.40
N ALA A 469 8.25 -0.18 0.80
CA ALA A 469 7.64 -0.83 1.95
C ALA A 469 6.11 -0.69 1.90
N ASP A 470 5.45 -1.52 1.07
CA ASP A 470 4.02 -1.38 0.75
C ASP A 470 3.19 -2.67 0.95
N ASP A 471 3.77 -3.70 1.57
CA ASP A 471 3.21 -5.05 1.71
C ASP A 471 3.02 -5.82 0.38
N ALA A 472 3.42 -5.25 -0.76
CA ALA A 472 3.38 -5.92 -2.05
C ALA A 472 4.66 -6.74 -2.31
N ALA A 473 4.56 -7.62 -3.30
CA ALA A 473 5.69 -8.38 -3.80
C ALA A 473 6.51 -7.51 -4.76
N HIS A 474 7.81 -7.37 -4.49
CA HIS A 474 8.78 -6.67 -5.31
C HIS A 474 9.81 -7.65 -5.87
N LEU A 475 10.27 -7.41 -7.09
CA LEU A 475 11.35 -8.19 -7.71
C LEU A 475 12.68 -7.50 -7.43
N LEU A 476 13.45 -8.04 -6.49
CA LEU A 476 14.84 -7.65 -6.26
C LEU A 476 15.73 -8.39 -7.25
N GLU A 477 16.50 -7.65 -8.04
CA GLU A 477 17.42 -8.19 -9.04
C GLU A 477 18.81 -7.58 -8.92
N PHE A 478 19.83 -8.43 -8.93
CA PHE A 478 21.21 -8.05 -9.19
C PHE A 478 21.57 -8.53 -10.58
N LYS A 479 21.99 -7.61 -11.45
CA LYS A 479 22.29 -7.91 -12.86
C LYS A 479 23.61 -7.30 -13.28
N SER A 480 24.42 -8.08 -13.99
CA SER A 480 25.66 -7.62 -14.60
C SER A 480 25.68 -7.86 -16.10
N GLU A 481 26.26 -6.91 -16.85
CA GLU A 481 26.60 -7.08 -18.26
C GLU A 481 28.05 -6.64 -18.49
N VAL A 482 28.81 -7.47 -19.21
CA VAL A 482 30.19 -7.25 -19.61
C VAL A 482 30.26 -7.42 -21.13
N PHE A 483 30.69 -6.39 -21.85
CA PHE A 483 30.57 -6.33 -23.32
C PHE A 483 31.81 -6.82 -24.07
N GLY A 484 32.89 -7.14 -23.36
CA GLY A 484 34.09 -7.79 -23.89
C GLY A 484 35.33 -7.51 -23.05
N GLY A 485 36.35 -8.35 -23.17
CA GLY A 485 37.48 -8.33 -22.22
C GLY A 485 37.08 -8.99 -20.90
N ILE A 486 37.87 -8.84 -19.85
CA ILE A 486 37.56 -9.44 -18.54
C ILE A 486 37.19 -8.32 -17.57
N THR A 487 36.02 -8.43 -16.98
CA THR A 487 35.57 -7.68 -15.80
C THR A 487 34.92 -8.70 -14.86
N ILE A 488 35.14 -8.59 -13.55
CA ILE A 488 34.63 -9.51 -12.54
C ILE A 488 34.04 -8.72 -11.37
N PHE A 489 32.78 -8.99 -11.04
CA PHE A 489 32.12 -8.48 -9.86
C PHE A 489 31.72 -9.64 -8.95
N PHE A 490 31.99 -9.53 -7.65
CA PHE A 490 31.45 -10.43 -6.64
C PHE A 490 30.34 -9.75 -5.85
N LEU A 491 29.33 -10.54 -5.47
CA LEU A 491 28.21 -10.15 -4.63
C LEU A 491 28.00 -11.22 -3.57
N ASP A 492 27.77 -10.80 -2.33
CA ASP A 492 27.53 -11.69 -1.20
C ASP A 492 26.72 -10.98 -0.10
N ASP A 493 26.20 -11.75 0.86
CA ASP A 493 25.55 -11.27 2.10
C ASP A 493 24.47 -10.20 1.86
N VAL A 494 23.50 -10.53 1.00
CA VAL A 494 22.34 -9.67 0.71
C VAL A 494 21.34 -9.72 1.86
N ALA A 495 20.98 -8.56 2.38
CA ALA A 495 19.93 -8.42 3.38
C ALA A 495 19.02 -7.24 3.07
N LEU A 496 17.71 -7.40 3.20
CA LEU A 496 16.75 -6.30 3.16
C LEU A 496 16.03 -6.26 4.50
N ASP A 497 16.52 -5.39 5.37
CA ASP A 497 15.97 -5.18 6.70
C ASP A 497 14.76 -4.25 6.61
N ALA A 498 13.57 -4.79 6.84
CA ALA A 498 12.34 -4.01 6.92
C ALA A 498 11.83 -3.92 8.38
N ASN A 499 11.35 -2.74 8.76
CA ASN A 499 10.68 -2.57 10.03
C ASN A 499 9.25 -3.09 9.96
N TYR A 500 8.94 -4.01 10.86
CA TYR A 500 7.59 -4.43 11.14
C TYR A 500 6.97 -3.49 12.18
N GLY A 501 5.73 -3.10 11.95
CA GLY A 501 4.97 -2.27 12.86
C GLY A 501 3.58 -2.01 12.31
N VAL A 502 2.68 -1.54 13.15
CA VAL A 502 1.32 -1.20 12.75
C VAL A 502 1.17 0.32 12.70
N THR A 503 0.50 0.85 11.68
CA THR A 503 0.16 2.28 11.60
C THR A 503 -1.34 2.44 11.40
N VAL A 504 -1.92 3.54 11.89
CA VAL A 504 -3.32 3.92 11.64
C VAL A 504 -3.38 5.32 11.06
N ASP A 505 -3.84 5.47 9.81
CA ASP A 505 -3.99 6.79 9.18
C ASP A 505 -5.20 7.58 9.71
N GLY A 506 -5.36 8.83 9.27
CA GLY A 506 -6.45 9.71 9.72
C GLY A 506 -7.86 9.21 9.38
N ALA A 507 -7.99 8.38 8.34
CA ALA A 507 -9.25 7.71 7.99
C ALA A 507 -9.49 6.43 8.82
N GLY A 508 -8.58 6.11 9.73
CA GLY A 508 -8.65 4.95 10.61
C GLY A 508 -8.16 3.66 9.97
N ASN A 509 -7.50 3.68 8.81
CA ASN A 509 -7.01 2.47 8.15
C ASN A 509 -5.75 1.97 8.85
N PHE A 510 -5.78 0.72 9.30
CA PHE A 510 -4.61 0.05 9.85
C PHE A 510 -3.82 -0.62 8.72
N ARG A 511 -2.50 -0.55 8.82
CA ARG A 511 -1.56 -1.23 7.92
C ARG A 511 -0.39 -1.82 8.69
N GLY A 512 0.34 -2.72 8.04
CA GLY A 512 1.51 -3.36 8.59
C GLY A 512 1.19 -4.54 9.51
N HIS A 513 2.13 -4.83 10.40
CA HIS A 513 2.27 -6.14 11.04
C HIS A 513 2.54 -6.04 12.54
N ALA A 514 1.74 -6.75 13.34
CA ALA A 514 2.01 -7.02 14.76
C ALA A 514 2.52 -8.46 14.93
N TRP A 515 3.24 -8.71 16.02
CA TRP A 515 3.77 -10.04 16.33
C TRP A 515 3.20 -10.59 17.63
N SER A 516 2.85 -11.87 17.63
CA SER A 516 2.55 -12.66 18.81
C SER A 516 3.35 -13.95 18.79
N GLU A 517 3.84 -14.37 19.95
CA GLU A 517 4.54 -15.65 20.09
C GLU A 517 3.64 -16.87 19.80
N ASN A 518 2.34 -16.77 20.06
CA ASN A 518 1.40 -17.87 19.87
C ASN A 518 0.59 -17.75 18.56
N LEU A 519 0.44 -16.53 18.01
CA LEU A 519 -0.31 -16.31 16.75
C LEU A 519 0.60 -16.02 15.55
N GLY A 520 1.90 -15.89 15.75
CA GLY A 520 2.80 -15.41 14.71
C GLY A 520 2.44 -14.00 14.23
N TRP A 521 2.65 -13.74 12.95
CA TRP A 521 2.36 -12.44 12.34
C TRP A 521 0.86 -12.20 12.21
N ILE A 522 0.44 -11.02 12.67
CA ILE A 522 -0.90 -10.48 12.49
C ILE A 522 -0.80 -9.32 11.52
N LYS A 523 -1.51 -9.44 10.39
CA LYS A 523 -1.56 -8.46 9.30
C LYS A 523 -2.85 -7.66 9.40
N PHE A 524 -2.76 -6.35 9.24
CA PHE A 524 -3.91 -5.45 9.40
C PHE A 524 -4.59 -5.07 8.07
N SER A 525 -3.94 -5.38 6.96
CA SER A 525 -4.50 -5.27 5.61
C SER A 525 -3.83 -6.28 4.68
N GLY A 526 -4.50 -6.62 3.58
CA GLY A 526 -3.96 -7.46 2.52
C GLY A 526 -4.94 -8.55 2.13
N THR A 527 -4.40 -9.69 1.73
CA THR A 527 -5.19 -10.83 1.27
C THR A 527 -4.92 -12.04 2.14
N ALA A 528 -5.97 -12.73 2.58
CA ALA A 528 -5.87 -13.92 3.43
C ALA A 528 -5.43 -15.13 2.60
N GLY A 529 -5.10 -16.23 3.26
CA GLY A 529 -4.61 -17.45 2.59
C GLY A 529 -5.60 -18.09 1.61
N ASP A 530 -6.88 -17.73 1.70
CA ASP A 530 -7.97 -18.14 0.82
C ASP A 530 -8.27 -17.12 -0.30
N ASN A 531 -7.37 -16.15 -0.51
CA ASN A 531 -7.52 -15.00 -1.40
C ASN A 531 -8.60 -13.99 -0.99
N THR A 532 -9.18 -14.10 0.22
CA THR A 532 -10.14 -13.10 0.70
C THR A 532 -9.41 -11.82 1.10
N PRO A 533 -9.69 -10.68 0.47
CA PRO A 533 -9.11 -9.40 0.84
C PRO A 533 -9.67 -8.89 2.16
N TYR A 534 -8.85 -8.21 2.94
CA TYR A 534 -9.24 -7.64 4.22
C TYR A 534 -8.49 -6.37 4.56
N GLN A 535 -9.10 -5.59 5.44
CA GLN A 535 -8.52 -4.42 6.04
C GLN A 535 -9.17 -4.20 7.40
N VAL A 536 -8.39 -3.72 8.36
CA VAL A 536 -8.93 -3.09 9.56
C VAL A 536 -9.04 -1.59 9.31
N GLN A 537 -10.24 -1.05 9.46
CA GLN A 537 -10.49 0.39 9.56
C GLN A 537 -11.33 0.64 10.82
N VAL A 538 -10.73 1.34 11.79
CA VAL A 538 -11.44 1.84 12.96
C VAL A 538 -11.23 3.34 13.00
N ARG A 539 -12.32 4.08 12.80
CA ARG A 539 -12.27 5.54 12.79
C ARG A 539 -11.78 6.05 14.13
N CYS A 540 -11.06 7.16 14.07
CA CYS A 540 -10.72 7.88 15.26
C CYS A 540 -11.99 8.40 15.95
N VAL A 541 -12.06 8.31 17.27
CA VAL A 541 -13.27 8.69 18.01
C VAL A 541 -13.63 10.17 17.84
N ILE A 542 -12.65 11.02 17.52
CA ILE A 542 -12.85 12.48 17.34
C ILE A 542 -13.08 12.93 15.89
N ASP A 543 -12.96 12.03 14.90
CA ASP A 543 -13.42 12.28 13.52
C ASP A 543 -14.90 11.89 13.44
N VAL A 544 -15.75 12.80 13.91
CA VAL A 544 -17.18 12.53 14.12
C VAL A 544 -18.00 12.64 12.84
N ASN A 545 -17.49 13.35 11.83
CA ASN A 545 -18.12 13.43 10.51
C ASN A 545 -17.59 12.38 9.52
N ALA A 546 -16.58 11.60 9.92
CA ALA A 546 -15.94 10.57 9.10
C ALA A 546 -15.31 11.10 7.80
N SER A 547 -14.78 12.33 7.84
CA SER A 547 -14.09 12.95 6.72
C SER A 547 -12.68 12.39 6.52
N GLY A 548 -12.14 11.65 7.50
CA GLY A 548 -10.77 11.18 7.53
C GLY A 548 -9.77 12.22 8.06
N GLY A 549 -10.27 13.34 8.57
CA GLY A 549 -9.48 14.37 9.26
C GLY A 549 -10.24 14.89 10.49
N VAL A 550 -9.51 15.58 11.38
CA VAL A 550 -10.12 16.31 12.50
C VAL A 550 -10.09 17.79 12.16
N ASP A 551 -11.25 18.34 11.84
CA ASP A 551 -11.41 19.71 11.36
C ASP A 551 -12.46 20.51 12.15
N ILE A 552 -12.77 21.71 11.64
CA ILE A 552 -13.69 22.62 12.31
C ILE A 552 -15.13 22.08 12.34
N ILE A 553 -15.51 21.23 11.39
CA ILE A 553 -16.83 20.61 11.32
C ILE A 553 -16.98 19.63 12.49
N ASP A 554 -15.93 18.87 12.83
CA ASP A 554 -15.96 17.99 14.01
C ASP A 554 -16.19 18.76 15.30
N VAL A 555 -15.45 19.86 15.49
CA VAL A 555 -15.60 20.74 16.65
C VAL A 555 -17.02 21.32 16.71
N GLN A 556 -17.57 21.75 15.58
CA GLN A 556 -18.92 22.30 15.50
C GLN A 556 -19.99 21.26 15.86
N LEU A 557 -19.84 20.03 15.38
CA LEU A 557 -20.77 18.93 15.68
C LEU A 557 -20.78 18.60 17.18
N VAL A 558 -19.61 18.46 17.80
CA VAL A 558 -19.51 18.19 19.25
C VAL A 558 -20.03 19.39 20.06
N THR A 559 -19.72 20.61 19.64
CA THR A 559 -20.24 21.83 20.28
C THR A 559 -21.76 21.91 20.21
N SER A 560 -22.36 21.50 19.10
CA SER A 560 -23.82 21.48 18.94
C SER A 560 -24.53 20.50 19.89
N ALA A 561 -23.79 19.53 20.42
CA ALA A 561 -24.29 18.54 21.37
C ALA A 561 -24.00 18.88 22.85
N PHE A 562 -23.46 20.06 23.13
CA PHE A 562 -23.16 20.49 24.49
C PHE A 562 -24.38 20.40 25.41
N GLY A 563 -24.24 19.69 26.52
CA GLY A 563 -25.31 19.47 27.50
C GLY A 563 -26.43 18.52 27.04
N LEU A 564 -26.32 17.91 25.85
CA LEU A 564 -27.29 16.93 25.35
C LEU A 564 -26.93 15.48 25.75
N ASN A 565 -25.76 15.28 26.37
CA ASN A 565 -25.24 13.98 26.85
C ASN A 565 -25.35 12.87 25.79
N VAL A 566 -25.05 13.21 24.54
CA VAL A 566 -24.99 12.26 23.43
C VAL A 566 -23.80 11.33 23.68
N PRO A 567 -24.00 10.02 23.93
CA PRO A 567 -22.91 9.13 24.35
C PRO A 567 -21.77 9.01 23.33
N ALA A 568 -22.05 9.25 22.04
CA ALA A 568 -21.04 9.23 20.98
C ALA A 568 -20.05 10.41 21.04
N TYR A 569 -20.38 11.49 21.78
CA TYR A 569 -19.55 12.69 21.91
C TYR A 569 -19.00 12.89 23.33
N ASP A 570 -19.22 11.91 24.21
CA ASP A 570 -18.64 11.84 25.56
C ASP A 570 -17.30 11.07 25.47
N PHE A 571 -16.24 11.77 25.05
CA PHE A 571 -14.96 11.15 24.71
C PHE A 571 -14.13 10.78 25.93
N ASN A 572 -14.37 11.45 27.06
CA ASN A 572 -13.74 11.16 28.36
C ASN A 572 -14.62 10.28 29.28
N LYS A 573 -15.77 9.82 28.77
CA LYS A 573 -16.70 8.88 29.40
C LYS A 573 -17.12 9.30 30.81
N ASP A 574 -17.27 10.61 31.04
CA ASP A 574 -17.68 11.16 32.32
C ASP A 574 -19.22 11.23 32.48
N GLY A 575 -19.95 10.86 31.42
CA GLY A 575 -21.41 10.84 31.36
C GLY A 575 -22.02 12.14 30.88
N ALA A 576 -21.22 13.15 30.52
CA ALA A 576 -21.70 14.44 30.08
C ALA A 576 -20.91 14.99 28.89
N VAL A 577 -21.61 15.41 27.83
CA VAL A 577 -20.98 16.15 26.73
C VAL A 577 -20.78 17.59 27.18
N ASN A 578 -19.53 17.94 27.50
CA ASN A 578 -19.18 19.19 28.15
C ASN A 578 -17.97 19.88 27.50
N VAL A 579 -17.44 20.92 28.16
CA VAL A 579 -16.30 21.69 27.62
C VAL A 579 -15.07 20.82 27.43
N SER A 580 -14.90 19.78 28.25
CA SER A 580 -13.78 18.85 28.16
C SER A 580 -13.80 18.08 26.84
N ASP A 581 -14.97 17.62 26.38
CA ASP A 581 -15.11 16.93 25.09
C ASP A 581 -14.85 17.85 23.91
N ILE A 582 -15.38 19.07 23.96
CA ILE A 582 -15.15 20.08 22.92
C ILE A 582 -13.66 20.41 22.84
N GLN A 583 -13.00 20.63 23.99
CA GLN A 583 -11.57 20.89 24.05
C GLN A 583 -10.74 19.69 23.57
N PHE A 584 -11.20 18.46 23.84
CA PHE A 584 -10.52 17.25 23.40
C PHE A 584 -10.40 17.19 21.87
N VAL A 585 -11.48 17.55 21.15
CA VAL A 585 -11.46 17.66 19.67
C VAL A 585 -10.72 18.91 19.22
N ALA A 586 -11.02 20.07 19.80
CA ALA A 586 -10.47 21.36 19.35
C ALA A 586 -8.94 21.45 19.50
N ASN A 587 -8.36 20.83 20.53
CA ASN A 587 -6.90 20.81 20.74
C ASN A 587 -6.16 19.92 19.72
N ARG A 588 -6.88 19.15 18.91
CA ARG A 588 -6.34 18.29 17.83
C ARG A 588 -6.68 18.84 16.44
N TRP A 589 -7.30 20.01 16.36
CA TRP A 589 -7.54 20.70 15.10
C TRP A 589 -6.22 20.90 14.36
N LEU A 590 -6.16 20.48 13.09
CA LEU A 590 -4.98 20.49 12.20
C LEU A 590 -3.86 19.51 12.55
N VAL A 591 -3.88 18.90 13.74
CA VAL A 591 -3.00 17.77 14.11
C VAL A 591 -3.61 16.45 13.63
N GLY A 592 -4.94 16.37 13.60
CA GLY A 592 -5.68 15.20 13.16
C GLY A 592 -5.76 14.13 14.24
N CYS A 593 -6.19 12.95 13.79
CA CYS A 593 -5.71 11.70 14.33
C CYS A 593 -4.51 11.30 13.46
#